data_AF-A0A932PBL2-F1
#
_entry.id   AF-A0A932PBL2-F1
#
_cell.length_a   1.000
_cell.length_b   1.000
_cell.length_c   1.000
_cell.angle_alpha   90.00
_cell.angle_beta   90.00
_cell.angle_gamma   90.00
#
_symmetry.space_group_name_H-M   'P 1'
#
loop_
_entity.id
_entity.type
_entity.pdbx_description
1 polymer ?
#
loop_
_entity_poly.entity_id
_entity_poly.type
_entity_poly.pdbx_seq_one_letter_code
_entity_poly.pdbx_strand_id
1 'polypeptide(L)'
;MALAALILTCLAPGCGAERRKSGEENATATPGGTQHQSILEQHIEEAICAKDPLTALKAYKRLFGQVEPANIPKLQGHSNHGIALYAAWERVRRSVSAEEQPRGVPVNGQLLHRFAGFVEGRLGVELPRCWEQAVLSAGARQRDNIGFPVPKDCVYQGGGLEFSMPSGTSLQKRGEDVLLEVAGEPVVIPPFVVREIEEGRRAGGGSISALVTRERCYLAAHGSEGPYALFCIDRRSGRPIWKTEVWALGYQMEIGGGPPGPHSVTLVEQDDRVFVFGVCAFYAGIEAFRAKDGAALFRFSTSY
;
A
#
# COMPACT_ATOMS: atom_id res chain seq x y z
N MET A 1 33.33 -13.10 -23.63
CA MET A 1 33.30 -12.26 -22.41
C MET A 1 31.96 -12.47 -21.73
N ALA A 2 31.93 -13.29 -20.67
CA ALA A 2 30.70 -13.62 -19.95
C ALA A 2 30.46 -12.58 -18.85
N LEU A 3 29.33 -11.87 -18.90
CA LEU A 3 28.89 -10.99 -17.81
C LEU A 3 28.33 -11.86 -16.67
N ALA A 4 29.00 -11.85 -15.52
CA ALA A 4 28.48 -12.38 -14.28
C ALA A 4 27.41 -11.42 -13.73
N ALA A 5 26.17 -11.88 -13.64
CA ALA A 5 25.09 -11.18 -12.96
C ALA A 5 25.29 -11.32 -11.43
N LEU A 6 25.68 -10.22 -10.78
CA LEU A 6 25.69 -10.14 -9.31
C LEU A 6 24.24 -9.94 -8.84
N ILE A 7 23.60 -11.02 -8.39
CA ILE A 7 22.34 -10.95 -7.65
C ILE A 7 22.72 -10.67 -6.19
N LEU A 8 22.55 -9.43 -5.74
CA LEU A 8 22.60 -9.09 -4.31
C LEU A 8 21.30 -9.54 -3.65
N THR A 9 21.33 -10.68 -2.96
CA THR A 9 20.28 -11.10 -2.04
C THR A 9 20.44 -10.35 -0.71
N CYS A 10 19.59 -9.36 -0.47
CA CYS A 10 19.47 -8.72 0.84
C CYS A 10 18.74 -9.68 1.81
N LEU A 11 19.46 -10.23 2.78
CA LEU A 11 18.88 -10.97 3.91
C LEU A 11 18.20 -9.99 4.87
N ALA A 12 16.91 -10.18 5.12
CA ALA A 12 16.17 -9.40 6.11
C ALA A 12 16.63 -9.74 7.55
N PRO A 13 16.86 -8.75 8.42
CA PRO A 13 17.24 -9.01 9.81
C PRO A 13 16.05 -9.55 10.63
N GLY A 14 16.34 -10.56 11.44
CA GLY A 14 15.37 -11.29 12.26
C GLY A 14 14.68 -10.43 13.33
N CYS A 15 13.40 -10.72 13.53
CA CYS A 15 12.56 -10.13 14.57
C CYS A 15 13.00 -10.66 15.94
N GLY A 16 13.72 -9.85 16.73
CA GLY A 16 14.08 -10.16 18.11
C GLY A 16 13.15 -9.46 19.09
N ALA A 17 12.29 -10.21 19.78
CA ALA A 17 11.42 -9.69 20.83
C ALA A 17 12.03 -9.93 22.22
N GLU A 18 12.38 -8.87 22.94
CA GLU A 18 12.77 -8.91 24.35
C GLU A 18 11.52 -9.02 25.26
N ARG A 19 11.42 -10.11 26.04
CA ARG A 19 10.39 -10.28 27.08
C ARG A 19 10.87 -9.70 28.42
N ARG A 20 10.21 -8.63 28.90
CA ARG A 20 10.27 -8.20 30.31
C ARG A 20 9.29 -9.01 31.15
N LYS A 21 9.73 -9.50 32.31
CA LYS A 21 8.89 -10.16 33.33
C LYS A 21 8.28 -9.09 34.25
N SER A 22 6.96 -9.00 34.32
CA SER A 22 6.23 -8.23 35.34
C SER A 22 5.33 -9.17 36.16
N GLY A 23 5.22 -8.88 37.46
CA GLY A 23 4.69 -9.76 38.50
C GLY A 23 3.21 -10.12 38.39
N GLU A 24 2.88 -11.26 39.00
CA GLU A 24 1.56 -11.91 39.07
C GLU A 24 0.62 -11.19 40.05
N GLU A 25 -0.48 -10.64 39.52
CA GLU A 25 -1.70 -10.35 40.28
C GLU A 25 -2.75 -11.44 39.96
N ASN A 26 -3.25 -12.10 41.01
CA ASN A 26 -4.24 -13.18 40.92
C ASN A 26 -5.64 -12.62 40.56
N ALA A 27 -5.93 -12.51 39.27
CA ALA A 27 -7.28 -12.32 38.75
C ALA A 27 -7.94 -13.69 38.48
N THR A 28 -9.12 -13.91 39.04
CA THR A 28 -9.98 -15.07 38.75
C THR A 28 -10.35 -15.10 37.27
N ALA A 29 -9.63 -15.90 36.48
CA ALA A 29 -9.82 -16.01 35.05
C ALA A 29 -11.09 -16.82 34.72
N THR A 30 -11.99 -16.22 33.96
CA THR A 30 -13.13 -16.92 33.36
C THR A 30 -12.59 -17.92 32.31
N PRO A 31 -12.87 -19.23 32.39
CA PRO A 31 -12.21 -20.27 31.60
C PRO A 31 -12.30 -20.12 30.06
N GLY A 32 -13.20 -19.30 29.52
CA GLY A 32 -13.34 -19.07 28.07
C GLY A 32 -12.50 -17.94 27.47
N GLY A 33 -11.96 -17.02 28.29
CA GLY A 33 -11.28 -15.82 27.78
C GLY A 33 -9.91 -16.09 27.16
N THR A 34 -9.16 -17.04 27.74
CA THR A 34 -7.76 -17.29 27.38
C THR A 34 -7.61 -17.94 25.99
N GLN A 35 -8.50 -18.87 25.63
CA GLN A 35 -8.42 -19.55 24.34
C GLN A 35 -8.75 -18.61 23.18
N HIS A 36 -9.77 -17.77 23.32
CA HIS A 36 -10.16 -16.82 22.28
C HIS A 36 -9.06 -15.78 22.02
N GLN A 37 -8.41 -15.28 23.08
CA GLN A 37 -7.29 -14.35 22.94
C GLN A 37 -6.11 -14.98 22.18
N SER A 38 -5.80 -16.26 22.46
CA SER A 38 -4.72 -16.98 21.78
C SER A 38 -4.99 -17.14 20.27
N ILE A 39 -6.24 -17.40 19.86
CA ILE A 39 -6.60 -17.53 18.44
C ILE A 39 -6.46 -16.18 17.73
N LEU A 40 -6.92 -15.09 18.37
CA LEU A 40 -6.80 -13.75 17.81
C LEU A 40 -5.34 -13.34 17.59
N GLU A 41 -4.47 -13.61 18.57
CA GLU A 41 -3.04 -13.33 18.48
C GLU A 41 -2.37 -14.13 17.36
N GLN A 42 -2.74 -15.41 17.18
CA GLN A 42 -2.26 -16.23 16.07
C GLN A 42 -2.64 -15.61 14.71
N HIS A 43 -3.88 -15.16 14.53
CA HIS A 43 -4.30 -14.55 13.25
C HIS A 43 -3.62 -13.22 12.97
N ILE A 44 -3.30 -12.43 14.01
CA ILE A 44 -2.48 -11.22 13.86
C ILE A 44 -1.08 -11.58 13.38
N GLU A 45 -0.44 -12.58 13.99
CA GLU A 45 0.90 -13.02 13.60
C GLU A 45 0.93 -13.56 12.17
N GLU A 46 -0.05 -14.39 11.79
CA GLU A 46 -0.21 -14.89 10.40
C GLU A 46 -0.26 -13.72 9.39
N ALA A 47 -1.00 -12.65 9.70
CA ALA A 47 -1.12 -11.49 8.82
C ALA A 47 0.17 -10.67 8.72
N ILE A 48 0.87 -10.46 9.85
CA ILE A 48 2.12 -9.68 9.89
C ILE A 48 3.27 -10.44 9.21
N CYS A 49 3.33 -11.77 9.39
CA CYS A 49 4.43 -12.60 8.93
C CYS A 49 4.26 -13.13 7.50
N ALA A 50 3.13 -12.83 6.84
CA ALA A 50 2.87 -13.20 5.46
C ALA A 50 4.03 -12.80 4.54
N LYS A 51 4.37 -13.68 3.59
CA LYS A 51 5.53 -13.52 2.68
C LYS A 51 5.14 -13.12 1.27
N ASP A 52 3.87 -13.22 0.95
CA ASP A 52 3.32 -12.88 -0.35
C ASP A 52 1.94 -12.20 -0.18
N PRO A 53 1.49 -11.45 -1.19
CA PRO A 53 0.24 -10.71 -1.13
C PRO A 53 -1.00 -11.59 -0.86
N LEU A 54 -1.06 -12.78 -1.46
CA LEU A 54 -2.23 -13.66 -1.36
C LEU A 54 -2.36 -14.27 0.04
N THR A 55 -1.25 -14.68 0.65
CA THR A 55 -1.23 -15.16 2.04
C THR A 55 -1.65 -14.05 2.99
N ALA A 56 -1.17 -12.82 2.80
CA ALA A 56 -1.56 -11.68 3.63
C ALA A 56 -3.06 -11.39 3.54
N LEU A 57 -3.60 -11.36 2.31
CA LEU A 57 -5.03 -11.16 2.06
C LEU A 57 -5.89 -12.16 2.84
N LYS A 58 -5.58 -13.46 2.69
CA LYS A 58 -6.29 -14.55 3.38
C LYS A 58 -6.19 -14.43 4.91
N ALA A 59 -5.03 -14.02 5.42
CA ALA A 59 -4.83 -13.84 6.86
C ALA A 59 -5.67 -12.67 7.40
N TYR A 60 -5.70 -11.52 6.71
CA TYR A 60 -6.54 -10.39 7.09
C TYR A 60 -8.04 -10.73 7.00
N LYS A 61 -8.47 -11.41 5.94
CA LYS A 61 -9.84 -11.92 5.78
C LYS A 61 -10.27 -12.78 6.96
N ARG A 62 -9.41 -13.71 7.36
CA ARG A 62 -9.65 -14.60 8.50
C ARG A 62 -9.72 -13.83 9.82
N LEU A 63 -8.74 -12.97 10.07
CA LEU A 63 -8.67 -12.14 11.29
C LEU A 63 -9.95 -11.30 11.46
N PHE A 64 -10.31 -10.51 10.45
CA PHE A 64 -11.43 -9.57 10.54
C PHE A 64 -12.79 -10.20 10.27
N GLY A 65 -12.84 -11.39 9.66
CA GLY A 65 -14.04 -12.20 9.56
C GLY A 65 -14.48 -12.80 10.90
N GLN A 66 -13.54 -13.01 11.83
CA GLN A 66 -13.82 -13.60 13.14
C GLN A 66 -13.84 -12.59 14.29
N VAL A 67 -13.28 -11.38 14.09
CA VAL A 67 -13.24 -10.39 15.16
C VAL A 67 -14.64 -9.88 15.53
N GLU A 68 -14.98 -9.95 16.81
CA GLU A 68 -16.21 -9.34 17.33
C GLU A 68 -16.12 -7.80 17.29
N PRO A 69 -17.24 -7.08 17.10
CA PRO A 69 -17.25 -5.62 17.09
C PRO A 69 -16.60 -4.98 18.33
N ALA A 70 -16.76 -5.60 19.51
CA ALA A 70 -16.21 -5.12 20.77
C ALA A 70 -14.66 -5.14 20.80
N ASN A 71 -14.03 -5.98 19.99
CA ASN A 71 -12.57 -6.11 19.93
C ASN A 71 -11.91 -5.16 18.91
N ILE A 72 -12.69 -4.51 18.03
CA ILE A 72 -12.15 -3.60 17.01
C ILE A 72 -11.36 -2.44 17.64
N PRO A 73 -11.85 -1.71 18.67
CA PRO A 73 -11.08 -0.62 19.29
C PRO A 73 -9.73 -1.06 19.85
N LYS A 74 -9.65 -2.29 20.39
CA LYS A 74 -8.38 -2.87 20.86
C LYS A 74 -7.40 -3.05 19.70
N LEU A 75 -7.86 -3.55 18.55
CA LEU A 75 -7.02 -3.70 17.35
C LEU A 75 -6.62 -2.34 16.73
N GLN A 76 -7.46 -1.31 16.81
CA GLN A 76 -7.08 0.05 16.39
C GLN A 76 -5.89 0.59 17.22
N GLY A 77 -5.73 0.13 18.47
CA GLY A 77 -4.60 0.47 19.33
C GLY A 77 -3.35 -0.41 19.13
N HIS A 78 -3.41 -1.44 18.26
CA HIS A 78 -2.30 -2.37 18.04
C HIS A 78 -1.04 -1.65 17.54
N SER A 79 0.17 -2.10 17.91
CA SER A 79 1.42 -1.43 17.55
C SER A 79 1.72 -1.47 16.05
N ASN A 80 1.43 -2.59 15.39
CA ASN A 80 1.54 -2.71 13.93
C ASN A 80 0.50 -1.80 13.23
N HIS A 81 0.97 -0.87 12.40
CA HIS A 81 0.13 0.08 11.68
C HIS A 81 -0.86 -0.59 10.73
N GLY A 82 -0.47 -1.68 10.04
CA GLY A 82 -1.37 -2.43 9.16
C GLY A 82 -2.59 -2.93 9.91
N ILE A 83 -2.40 -3.65 11.02
CA ILE A 83 -3.50 -4.15 11.87
C ILE A 83 -4.40 -3.01 12.34
N ALA A 84 -3.82 -1.91 12.80
CA ALA A 84 -4.57 -0.75 13.28
C ALA A 84 -5.43 -0.11 12.17
N LEU A 85 -4.89 0.00 10.95
CA LEU A 85 -5.59 0.56 9.79
C LEU A 85 -6.72 -0.36 9.31
N TYR A 86 -6.47 -1.67 9.20
CA TYR A 86 -7.51 -2.65 8.88
C TYR A 86 -8.65 -2.63 9.92
N ALA A 87 -8.32 -2.53 11.22
CA ALA A 87 -9.33 -2.41 12.27
C ALA A 87 -10.15 -1.11 12.16
N ALA A 88 -9.52 0.00 11.79
CA ALA A 88 -10.23 1.25 11.56
C ALA A 88 -11.16 1.16 10.34
N TRP A 89 -10.68 0.56 9.25
CA TRP A 89 -11.48 0.32 8.05
C TRP A 89 -12.64 -0.65 8.28
N GLU A 90 -12.46 -1.68 9.11
CA GLU A 90 -13.51 -2.65 9.43
C GLU A 90 -14.76 -1.97 10.02
N ARG A 91 -14.61 -0.83 10.72
CA ARG A 91 -15.76 -0.03 11.19
C ARG A 91 -16.53 0.59 10.03
N VAL A 92 -15.83 1.07 9.01
CA VAL A 92 -16.44 1.57 7.77
C VAL A 92 -17.14 0.41 7.06
N ARG A 93 -16.43 -0.70 6.86
CA ARG A 93 -16.94 -1.90 6.17
C ARG A 93 -18.23 -2.42 6.82
N ARG A 94 -18.26 -2.56 8.15
CA ARG A 94 -19.45 -3.04 8.90
C ARG A 94 -20.64 -2.08 8.88
N SER A 95 -20.44 -0.80 8.53
CA SER A 95 -21.55 0.15 8.35
C SER A 95 -22.30 -0.04 7.04
N VAL A 96 -21.73 -0.80 6.10
CA VAL A 96 -22.34 -1.17 4.82
C VAL A 96 -23.17 -2.44 4.99
N SER A 97 -24.32 -2.49 4.30
CA SER A 97 -25.18 -3.68 4.26
C SER A 97 -24.41 -4.92 3.85
N ALA A 98 -24.66 -6.05 4.53
CA ALA A 98 -24.16 -7.34 4.09
C ALA A 98 -24.89 -7.85 2.84
N GLU A 99 -26.11 -7.36 2.59
CA GLU A 99 -26.93 -7.74 1.43
C GLU A 99 -26.61 -6.85 0.24
N GLU A 100 -26.52 -7.46 -0.95
CA GLU A 100 -26.31 -6.74 -2.20
C GLU A 100 -27.46 -5.76 -2.48
N GLN A 101 -27.09 -4.51 -2.71
CA GLN A 101 -27.99 -3.44 -3.06
C GLN A 101 -28.12 -3.34 -4.59
N PRO A 102 -29.32 -3.12 -5.14
CA PRO A 102 -29.53 -2.99 -6.59
C PRO A 102 -28.76 -1.83 -7.24
N ARG A 103 -28.37 -0.82 -6.44
CA ARG A 103 -27.61 0.35 -6.86
C ARG A 103 -26.50 0.62 -5.85
N GLY A 104 -25.43 1.27 -6.30
CA GLY A 104 -24.39 1.76 -5.39
C GLY A 104 -24.99 2.79 -4.43
N VAL A 105 -24.79 2.58 -3.13
CA VAL A 105 -25.17 3.50 -2.07
C VAL A 105 -23.92 4.21 -1.52
N PRO A 106 -23.99 5.50 -1.16
CA PRO A 106 -22.88 6.17 -0.49
C PRO A 106 -22.51 5.46 0.82
N VAL A 107 -21.22 5.29 1.09
CA VAL A 107 -20.75 4.84 2.40
C VAL A 107 -20.92 5.98 3.42
N ASN A 108 -21.04 5.66 4.71
CA ASN A 108 -21.23 6.65 5.76
C ASN A 108 -20.07 7.67 5.80
N GLY A 109 -20.33 8.91 5.35
CA GLY A 109 -19.31 9.96 5.24
C GLY A 109 -18.63 10.31 6.56
N GLN A 110 -19.33 10.28 7.70
CA GLN A 110 -18.72 10.55 9.00
C GLN A 110 -17.68 9.47 9.36
N LEU A 111 -17.95 8.21 9.03
CA LEU A 111 -16.99 7.12 9.25
C LEU A 111 -15.80 7.21 8.29
N LEU A 112 -16.02 7.63 7.03
CA LEU A 112 -14.93 7.88 6.08
C LEU A 112 -14.00 9.00 6.54
N HIS A 113 -14.53 10.14 6.99
CA HIS A 113 -13.72 11.23 7.55
C HIS A 113 -12.95 10.80 8.80
N ARG A 114 -13.58 10.03 9.70
CA ARG A 114 -12.90 9.48 10.87
C ARG A 114 -11.78 8.52 10.48
N PHE A 115 -11.98 7.71 9.44
CA PHE A 115 -10.95 6.81 8.92
C PHE A 115 -9.78 7.60 8.32
N ALA A 116 -10.05 8.61 7.48
CA ALA A 116 -9.00 9.48 6.92
C ALA A 116 -8.18 10.15 8.02
N GLY A 117 -8.83 10.81 9.00
CA GLY A 117 -8.14 11.42 10.13
C GLY A 117 -7.42 10.40 11.04
N PHE A 118 -7.92 9.17 11.13
CA PHE A 118 -7.21 8.07 11.80
C PHE A 118 -5.92 7.71 11.06
N VAL A 119 -5.95 7.62 9.73
CA VAL A 119 -4.75 7.36 8.91
C VAL A 119 -3.72 8.47 9.14
N GLU A 120 -4.10 9.74 9.01
CA GLU A 120 -3.21 10.89 9.23
C GLU A 120 -2.60 10.89 10.62
N GLY A 121 -3.44 10.83 11.67
CA GLY A 121 -2.98 10.87 13.04
C GLY A 121 -2.13 9.65 13.43
N ARG A 122 -2.44 8.48 12.88
CA ARG A 122 -1.72 7.24 13.20
C ARG A 122 -0.37 7.14 12.49
N LEU A 123 -0.30 7.58 11.24
CA LEU A 123 0.91 7.48 10.43
C LEU A 123 1.79 8.71 10.58
N GLY A 124 1.22 9.84 11.00
CA GLY A 124 1.87 11.14 10.99
C GLY A 124 2.30 11.48 9.58
N VAL A 125 1.36 11.50 8.63
CA VAL A 125 1.61 11.83 7.22
C VAL A 125 0.40 12.57 6.66
N GLU A 126 0.63 13.59 5.83
CA GLU A 126 -0.43 14.25 5.08
C GLU A 126 -0.96 13.31 3.99
N LEU A 127 -2.27 13.17 3.88
CA LEU A 127 -2.86 12.34 2.83
C LEU A 127 -2.72 13.02 1.48
N PRO A 128 -2.29 12.29 0.43
CA PRO A 128 -2.44 12.77 -0.92
C PRO A 128 -3.90 13.08 -1.21
N ARG A 129 -4.17 14.32 -1.63
CA ARG A 129 -5.52 14.80 -1.99
C ARG A 129 -6.28 13.81 -2.86
N CYS A 130 -5.61 13.20 -3.83
CA CYS A 130 -6.20 12.21 -4.71
C CYS A 130 -6.78 11.00 -3.95
N TRP A 131 -5.98 10.45 -3.06
CA TRP A 131 -6.34 9.29 -2.25
C TRP A 131 -7.45 9.65 -1.27
N GLU A 132 -7.30 10.80 -0.59
CA GLU A 132 -8.30 11.29 0.37
C GLU A 132 -9.66 11.48 -0.30
N GLN A 133 -9.72 12.21 -1.42
CA GLN A 133 -10.97 12.46 -2.14
C GLN A 133 -11.63 11.17 -2.61
N ALA A 134 -10.85 10.20 -3.10
CA ALA A 134 -11.36 8.90 -3.51
C ALA A 134 -11.97 8.12 -2.33
N VAL A 135 -11.29 8.09 -1.18
CA VAL A 135 -11.78 7.45 0.06
C VAL A 135 -13.04 8.13 0.58
N LEU A 136 -13.07 9.46 0.63
CA LEU A 136 -14.22 10.22 1.12
C LEU A 136 -15.44 10.13 0.18
N SER A 137 -15.24 9.75 -1.08
CA SER A 137 -16.29 9.59 -2.09
C SER A 137 -16.71 8.12 -2.28
N ALA A 138 -16.29 7.22 -1.38
CA ALA A 138 -16.55 5.79 -1.53
C ALA A 138 -18.06 5.47 -1.56
N GLY A 139 -18.42 4.56 -2.48
CA GLY A 139 -19.75 3.98 -2.59
C GLY A 139 -19.68 2.46 -2.47
N ALA A 140 -20.80 1.81 -2.15
CA ALA A 140 -20.82 0.36 -1.98
C ALA A 140 -22.10 -0.27 -2.53
N ARG A 141 -21.99 -1.50 -3.03
CA ARG A 141 -23.17 -2.36 -3.29
C ARG A 141 -23.41 -3.34 -2.16
N GLN A 142 -22.36 -3.75 -1.47
CA GLN A 142 -22.40 -4.60 -0.29
C GLN A 142 -21.11 -4.41 0.50
N ARG A 143 -21.06 -5.00 1.70
CA ARG A 143 -19.93 -4.93 2.63
C ARG A 143 -18.57 -5.21 1.99
N ASP A 144 -18.52 -6.20 1.10
CA ASP A 144 -17.28 -6.65 0.45
C ASP A 144 -17.12 -6.09 -0.97
N ASN A 145 -17.94 -5.09 -1.33
CA ASN A 145 -17.91 -4.40 -2.63
C ASN A 145 -18.05 -2.89 -2.40
N ILE A 146 -16.96 -2.30 -1.92
CA ILE A 146 -16.80 -0.86 -1.74
C ILE A 146 -15.90 -0.36 -2.88
N GLY A 147 -16.41 0.58 -3.68
CA GLY A 147 -15.70 1.19 -4.79
C GLY A 147 -15.29 2.63 -4.51
N PHE A 148 -14.20 3.05 -5.14
CA PHE A 148 -13.58 4.35 -4.92
C PHE A 148 -13.54 5.12 -6.25
N PRO A 149 -14.38 6.14 -6.44
CA PRO A 149 -14.31 6.94 -7.65
C PRO A 149 -12.99 7.72 -7.67
N VAL A 150 -12.14 7.45 -8.65
CA VAL A 150 -10.85 8.14 -8.81
C VAL A 150 -11.13 9.58 -9.28
N PRO A 151 -10.67 10.61 -8.55
CA PRO A 151 -10.85 12.00 -8.96
C PRO A 151 -10.23 12.29 -10.34
N LYS A 152 -10.84 13.20 -11.10
CA LYS A 152 -10.40 13.50 -12.48
C LYS A 152 -8.99 14.09 -12.54
N ASP A 153 -8.61 14.86 -11.53
CA ASP A 153 -7.28 15.46 -11.35
C ASP A 153 -6.21 14.43 -10.95
N CYS A 154 -6.60 13.20 -10.64
CA CYS A 154 -5.69 12.07 -10.44
C CYS A 154 -5.42 11.25 -11.70
N VAL A 155 -6.10 11.54 -12.80
CA VAL A 155 -6.02 10.73 -14.01
C VAL A 155 -4.66 10.95 -14.65
N TYR A 156 -3.99 9.85 -14.95
CA TYR A 156 -2.67 9.88 -15.54
C TYR A 156 -2.78 10.36 -16.99
N GLN A 157 -1.81 11.18 -17.40
CA GLN A 157 -1.70 11.71 -18.74
C GLN A 157 -0.50 11.10 -19.46
N GLY A 158 -0.42 11.25 -20.79
CA GLY A 158 0.77 10.83 -21.53
C GLY A 158 2.01 11.58 -21.03
N GLY A 159 2.98 10.85 -20.46
CA GLY A 159 4.19 11.41 -19.87
C GLY A 159 5.45 11.23 -20.71
N GLY A 160 5.35 10.57 -21.86
CA GLY A 160 6.49 10.22 -22.73
C GLY A 160 6.86 8.74 -22.66
N LEU A 161 7.58 8.26 -23.67
CA LEU A 161 8.01 6.85 -23.81
C LEU A 161 6.86 5.82 -23.64
N GLU A 162 5.66 6.17 -24.09
CA GLU A 162 4.45 5.33 -23.98
C GLU A 162 3.99 5.03 -22.55
N PHE A 163 4.44 5.82 -21.56
CA PHE A 163 3.95 5.74 -20.19
C PHE A 163 2.89 6.81 -19.90
N SER A 164 1.96 6.45 -19.03
CA SER A 164 1.04 7.37 -18.38
C SER A 164 1.61 7.81 -17.02
N MET A 165 1.43 9.08 -16.64
CA MET A 165 2.04 9.67 -15.45
C MET A 165 1.14 10.73 -14.80
N PRO A 166 1.32 11.04 -13.51
CA PRO A 166 0.71 12.20 -12.88
C PRO A 166 1.09 13.50 -13.60
N SER A 167 0.21 14.50 -13.51
CA SER A 167 0.51 15.84 -14.03
C SER A 167 1.80 16.41 -13.43
N GLY A 168 2.58 17.10 -14.27
CA GLY A 168 3.89 17.63 -13.88
C GLY A 168 5.02 16.59 -13.90
N THR A 169 4.74 15.34 -14.28
CA THR A 169 5.79 14.32 -14.49
C THR A 169 5.99 14.06 -15.98
N SER A 170 7.25 13.90 -16.41
CA SER A 170 7.58 13.47 -17.78
C SER A 170 8.84 12.60 -17.85
N LEU A 171 8.91 11.77 -18.90
CA LEU A 171 10.11 11.03 -19.29
C LEU A 171 10.56 11.43 -20.69
N GLN A 172 11.85 11.69 -20.83
CA GLN A 172 12.47 12.04 -22.09
C GLN A 172 13.73 11.22 -22.30
N LYS A 173 13.90 10.66 -23.49
CA LYS A 173 15.16 10.01 -23.88
C LYS A 173 16.19 11.08 -24.24
N ARG A 174 17.39 11.00 -23.67
CA ARG A 174 18.54 11.86 -23.95
C ARG A 174 19.77 11.01 -24.28
N GLY A 175 19.91 10.65 -25.55
CA GLY A 175 20.94 9.70 -25.97
C GLY A 175 20.65 8.30 -25.42
N GLU A 176 21.56 7.77 -24.61
CA GLU A 176 21.39 6.48 -23.90
C GLU A 176 20.69 6.63 -22.56
N ASP A 177 20.63 7.84 -22.02
CA ASP A 177 20.01 8.13 -20.74
C ASP A 177 18.51 8.42 -20.89
N VAL A 178 17.78 8.22 -19.81
CA VAL A 178 16.40 8.67 -19.67
C VAL A 178 16.34 9.72 -18.57
N LEU A 179 15.82 10.88 -18.91
CA LEU A 179 15.58 11.97 -17.97
C LEU A 179 14.13 11.88 -17.47
N LEU A 180 13.97 11.68 -16.17
CA LEU A 180 12.71 11.88 -15.46
C LEU A 180 12.66 13.30 -14.95
N GLU A 181 11.56 14.00 -15.19
CA GLU A 181 11.29 15.30 -14.59
C GLU A 181 10.01 15.20 -13.76
N VAL A 182 10.08 15.60 -12.49
CA VAL A 182 8.93 15.64 -11.57
C VAL A 182 8.79 17.05 -11.04
N ALA A 183 7.68 17.72 -11.36
CA ALA A 183 7.41 19.10 -11.00
C ALA A 183 8.57 20.07 -11.34
N GLY A 184 9.20 19.86 -12.50
CA GLY A 184 10.34 20.67 -12.96
C GLY A 184 11.71 20.25 -12.40
N GLU A 185 11.77 19.24 -11.54
CA GLU A 185 13.01 18.72 -10.97
C GLU A 185 13.53 17.52 -11.77
N PRO A 186 14.64 17.66 -12.52
CA PRO A 186 15.18 16.59 -13.34
C PRO A 186 16.02 15.58 -12.53
N VAL A 187 15.91 14.30 -12.90
CA VAL A 187 16.70 13.17 -12.41
C VAL A 187 17.02 12.23 -13.57
N VAL A 188 18.30 11.87 -13.73
CA VAL A 188 18.71 10.86 -14.71
C VAL A 188 18.41 9.48 -14.14
N ILE A 189 17.63 8.70 -14.88
CA ILE A 189 17.25 7.33 -14.52
C ILE A 189 18.27 6.35 -15.10
N PRO A 190 18.86 5.47 -14.28
CA PRO A 190 19.84 4.50 -14.76
C PRO A 190 19.29 3.58 -15.84
N PRO A 191 20.11 3.19 -16.83
CA PRO A 191 19.67 2.30 -17.90
C PRO A 191 19.07 0.97 -17.42
N PHE A 192 19.54 0.39 -16.31
CA PHE A 192 18.95 -0.85 -15.80
C PHE A 192 17.55 -0.62 -15.21
N VAL A 193 17.29 0.52 -14.56
CA VAL A 193 15.94 0.87 -14.09
C VAL A 193 15.02 1.05 -15.30
N VAL A 194 15.47 1.75 -16.33
CA VAL A 194 14.70 1.92 -17.58
C VAL A 194 14.30 0.57 -18.18
N ARG A 195 15.24 -0.38 -18.29
CA ARG A 195 14.95 -1.73 -18.81
C ARG A 195 13.89 -2.44 -17.99
N GLU A 196 13.97 -2.39 -16.66
CA GLU A 196 12.98 -3.04 -15.79
C GLU A 196 11.59 -2.41 -15.91
N ILE A 197 11.52 -1.08 -16.01
CA ILE A 197 10.25 -0.37 -16.23
C ILE A 197 9.66 -0.75 -17.61
N GLU A 198 10.48 -0.83 -18.65
CA GLU A 198 10.04 -1.27 -19.98
C GLU A 198 9.56 -2.73 -20.00
N GLU A 199 10.23 -3.63 -19.27
CA GLU A 199 9.82 -5.02 -19.10
C GLU A 199 8.48 -5.11 -18.38
N GLY A 200 8.31 -4.38 -17.26
CA GLY A 200 7.04 -4.28 -16.56
C GLY A 200 5.92 -3.73 -17.46
N ARG A 201 6.24 -2.76 -18.33
CA ARG A 201 5.30 -2.24 -19.31
C ARG A 201 4.81 -3.30 -20.29
N ARG A 202 5.73 -4.09 -20.86
CA ARG A 202 5.38 -5.20 -21.76
C ARG A 202 4.52 -6.28 -21.08
N ALA A 203 4.62 -6.40 -19.76
CA ALA A 203 3.80 -7.30 -18.95
C ALA A 203 2.43 -6.71 -18.56
N GLY A 204 2.02 -5.57 -19.12
CA GLY A 204 0.74 -4.92 -18.81
C GLY A 204 0.85 -3.74 -17.86
N GLY A 205 2.06 -3.38 -17.43
CA GLY A 205 2.35 -2.08 -16.83
C GLY A 205 2.16 -0.93 -17.84
N GLY A 206 1.85 0.26 -17.36
CA GLY A 206 1.66 1.41 -18.25
C GLY A 206 1.79 2.76 -17.56
N SER A 207 2.12 2.75 -16.27
CA SER A 207 2.04 3.93 -15.41
C SER A 207 3.32 4.10 -14.61
N ILE A 208 3.75 5.34 -14.45
CA ILE A 208 4.89 5.69 -13.59
C ILE A 208 4.45 6.74 -12.61
N SER A 209 4.81 6.54 -11.35
CA SER A 209 4.76 7.54 -10.29
C SER A 209 6.16 7.79 -9.77
N ALA A 210 6.47 9.04 -9.46
CA ALA A 210 7.76 9.37 -8.90
C ALA A 210 7.65 10.49 -7.87
N LEU A 211 8.63 10.50 -6.97
CA LEU A 211 8.85 11.55 -5.99
C LEU A 211 10.34 11.90 -6.01
N VAL A 212 10.65 13.17 -6.23
CA VAL A 212 12.02 13.69 -6.19
C VAL A 212 12.18 14.53 -4.93
N THR A 213 13.09 14.13 -4.06
CA THR A 213 13.48 14.91 -2.88
C THR A 213 14.88 15.48 -3.07
N ARG A 214 15.45 16.08 -2.02
CA ARG A 214 16.80 16.66 -2.10
C ARG A 214 17.87 15.59 -2.34
N GLU A 215 17.68 14.41 -1.77
CA GLU A 215 18.70 13.36 -1.74
C GLU A 215 18.31 12.14 -2.58
N ARG A 216 17.01 11.90 -2.75
CA ARG A 216 16.51 10.66 -3.32
C ARG A 216 15.51 10.92 -4.45
N CYS A 217 15.40 9.95 -5.34
CA CYS A 217 14.33 9.82 -6.29
C CYS A 217 13.66 8.47 -6.07
N TYR A 218 12.38 8.48 -5.75
CA TYR A 218 11.56 7.29 -5.69
C TYR A 218 10.81 7.13 -7.00
N LEU A 219 10.78 5.91 -7.52
CA LEU A 219 10.11 5.60 -8.78
C LEU A 219 9.34 4.30 -8.62
N ALA A 220 8.03 4.36 -8.86
CA ALA A 220 7.14 3.21 -8.94
C ALA A 220 6.66 3.06 -10.39
N ALA A 221 6.91 1.89 -11.00
CA ALA A 221 6.41 1.56 -12.32
C ALA A 221 5.34 0.49 -12.19
N HIS A 222 4.10 0.86 -12.41
CA HIS A 222 2.93 0.05 -12.06
C HIS A 222 1.98 -0.13 -13.24
N GLY A 223 1.17 -1.18 -13.13
CA GLY A 223 0.00 -1.39 -13.98
C GLY A 223 -1.28 -1.12 -13.22
N SER A 224 -2.39 -1.51 -13.82
CA SER A 224 -3.70 -1.54 -13.17
C SER A 224 -3.78 -2.60 -12.07
N GLU A 225 -2.93 -3.64 -12.13
CA GLU A 225 -3.06 -4.84 -11.29
C GLU A 225 -1.71 -5.34 -10.78
N GLY A 226 -1.75 -5.97 -9.61
CA GLY A 226 -0.68 -6.79 -9.07
C GLY A 226 0.50 -6.03 -8.46
N PRO A 227 1.47 -6.78 -7.90
CA PRO A 227 2.67 -6.21 -7.33
C PRO A 227 3.53 -5.50 -8.37
N TYR A 228 4.28 -4.49 -7.94
CA TYR A 228 5.18 -3.74 -8.80
C TYR A 228 6.43 -3.26 -8.07
N ALA A 229 7.45 -2.89 -8.84
CA ALA A 229 8.72 -2.44 -8.30
C ALA A 229 8.64 -0.98 -7.81
N LEU A 230 9.21 -0.73 -6.64
CA LEU A 230 9.56 0.59 -6.13
C LEU A 230 11.08 0.69 -6.03
N PHE A 231 11.64 1.69 -6.72
CA PHE A 231 13.06 1.99 -6.71
C PHE A 231 13.32 3.21 -5.84
N CYS A 232 14.46 3.21 -5.13
CA CYS A 232 15.06 4.40 -4.56
C CYS A 232 16.41 4.64 -5.21
N ILE A 233 16.59 5.82 -5.77
CA ILE A 233 17.76 6.24 -6.52
C ILE A 233 18.41 7.41 -5.78
N ASP A 234 19.73 7.36 -5.58
CA ASP A 234 20.49 8.49 -5.08
C ASP A 234 20.50 9.59 -6.14
N ARG A 235 19.92 10.75 -5.82
CA ARG A 235 19.68 11.81 -6.79
C ARG A 235 20.96 12.39 -7.37
N ARG A 236 22.05 12.40 -6.58
CA ARG A 236 23.33 13.03 -6.98
C ARG A 236 24.12 12.16 -7.94
N SER A 237 24.23 10.87 -7.63
CA SER A 237 25.02 9.91 -8.40
C SER A 237 24.19 9.17 -9.45
N GLY A 238 22.87 9.25 -9.36
CA GLY A 238 21.94 8.43 -10.15
C GLY A 238 21.97 6.95 -9.78
N ARG A 239 22.72 6.51 -8.77
CA ARG A 239 22.86 5.07 -8.47
C ARG A 239 21.64 4.56 -7.71
N PRO A 240 21.18 3.31 -7.93
CA PRO A 240 20.18 2.69 -7.07
C PRO A 240 20.72 2.57 -5.65
N ILE A 241 19.89 2.93 -4.68
CA ILE A 241 20.11 2.65 -3.27
C ILE A 241 19.49 1.29 -2.96
N TRP A 242 18.22 1.10 -3.34
CA TRP A 242 17.50 -0.16 -3.14
C TRP A 242 16.34 -0.30 -4.14
N LYS A 243 15.84 -1.53 -4.23
CA LYS A 243 14.62 -1.92 -4.94
C LYS A 243 13.79 -2.79 -3.99
N THR A 244 12.49 -2.55 -3.93
CA THR A 244 11.54 -3.37 -3.19
C THR A 244 10.27 -3.59 -4.00
N GLU A 245 9.43 -4.50 -3.55
CA GLU A 245 8.13 -4.79 -4.18
C GLU A 245 7.00 -4.17 -3.36
N VAL A 246 6.16 -3.39 -4.04
CA VAL A 246 4.86 -2.94 -3.54
C VAL A 246 3.85 -4.02 -3.90
N TRP A 247 3.09 -4.48 -2.91
CA TRP A 247 2.17 -5.60 -3.10
C TRP A 247 0.86 -5.19 -3.77
N ALA A 248 0.42 -3.95 -3.56
CA ALA A 248 -0.82 -3.41 -4.11
C ALA A 248 -2.00 -4.35 -3.86
N LEU A 249 -2.13 -4.81 -2.59
CA LEU A 249 -3.16 -5.75 -2.15
C LEU A 249 -4.52 -5.26 -2.64
N GLY A 250 -5.16 -6.00 -3.55
CA GLY A 250 -6.39 -5.55 -4.20
C GLY A 250 -7.30 -6.71 -4.58
N TYR A 251 -8.58 -6.37 -4.77
CA TYR A 251 -9.70 -7.28 -5.10
C TYR A 251 -9.39 -8.26 -6.24
N GLN A 252 -8.56 -7.86 -7.21
CA GLN A 252 -8.26 -8.66 -8.39
C GLN A 252 -7.39 -9.89 -8.11
N MET A 253 -6.70 -9.96 -6.97
CA MET A 253 -5.88 -11.11 -6.60
C MET A 253 -6.69 -12.40 -6.36
N GLU A 254 -7.99 -12.32 -6.01
CA GLU A 254 -8.84 -13.49 -5.82
C GLU A 254 -9.71 -13.83 -7.05
N ILE A 255 -10.17 -12.83 -7.79
CA ILE A 255 -11.31 -13.01 -8.71
C ILE A 255 -10.88 -13.04 -10.19
N GLY A 256 -9.64 -12.70 -10.52
CA GLY A 256 -9.04 -12.94 -11.85
C GLY A 256 -9.83 -12.38 -13.04
N GLY A 257 -10.69 -11.37 -12.80
CA GLY A 257 -11.68 -10.95 -13.79
C GLY A 257 -12.35 -9.65 -13.39
N GLY A 258 -11.78 -8.54 -13.87
CA GLY A 258 -12.41 -7.23 -13.90
C GLY A 258 -11.68 -6.41 -14.97
N PRO A 259 -12.36 -5.48 -15.67
CA PRO A 259 -11.66 -4.62 -16.62
C PRO A 259 -10.56 -3.84 -15.89
N PRO A 260 -9.35 -3.75 -16.45
CA PRO A 260 -8.28 -2.96 -15.85
C PRO A 260 -8.75 -1.51 -15.70
N GLY A 261 -8.88 -1.08 -14.45
CA GLY A 261 -9.23 0.30 -14.11
C GLY A 261 -7.98 1.17 -13.99
N PRO A 262 -8.11 2.50 -14.14
CA PRO A 262 -7.00 3.40 -13.84
C PRO A 262 -6.58 3.23 -12.38
N HIS A 263 -5.31 2.95 -12.17
CA HIS A 263 -4.68 2.86 -10.86
C HIS A 263 -3.79 4.09 -10.67
N SER A 264 -4.13 4.91 -9.68
CA SER A 264 -3.39 6.10 -9.31
C SER A 264 -2.51 5.79 -8.10
N VAL A 265 -1.22 6.11 -8.21
CA VAL A 265 -0.22 5.90 -7.15
C VAL A 265 0.45 7.22 -6.82
N THR A 266 0.40 7.64 -5.57
CA THR A 266 1.13 8.80 -5.07
C THR A 266 2.20 8.38 -4.07
N LEU A 267 3.39 8.95 -4.21
CA LEU A 267 4.52 8.70 -3.33
C LEU A 267 4.73 9.89 -2.39
N VAL A 268 4.94 9.64 -1.10
CA VAL A 268 5.21 10.66 -0.08
C VAL A 268 6.40 10.22 0.78
N GLU A 269 7.40 11.07 0.98
CA GLU A 269 8.49 10.82 1.93
C GLU A 269 8.28 11.66 3.20
N GLN A 270 8.24 11.02 4.36
CA GLN A 270 8.13 11.68 5.66
C GLN A 270 8.76 10.85 6.78
N ASP A 271 9.54 11.49 7.64
CA ASP A 271 10.24 10.89 8.79
C ASP A 271 11.07 9.64 8.44
N ASP A 272 11.89 9.71 7.38
CA ASP A 272 12.71 8.59 6.85
C ASP A 272 11.88 7.35 6.45
N ARG A 273 10.63 7.58 6.04
CA ARG A 273 9.72 6.58 5.47
C ARG A 273 9.24 7.08 4.12
N VAL A 274 9.07 6.17 3.16
CA VAL A 274 8.36 6.43 1.91
C VAL A 274 7.04 5.67 1.94
N PHE A 275 5.96 6.40 1.73
CA PHE A 275 4.59 5.91 1.64
C PHE A 275 4.18 5.80 0.18
N VAL A 276 3.49 4.71 -0.14
CA VAL A 276 2.88 4.44 -1.43
C VAL A 276 1.37 4.40 -1.22
N PHE A 277 0.69 5.44 -1.67
CA PHE A 277 -0.77 5.54 -1.64
C PHE A 277 -1.31 5.12 -3.00
N GLY A 278 -1.95 3.96 -3.05
CA GLY A 278 -2.60 3.44 -4.25
C GLY A 278 -4.11 3.63 -4.18
N VAL A 279 -4.75 4.01 -5.29
CA VAL A 279 -6.20 3.98 -5.41
C VAL A 279 -6.63 3.62 -6.82
N CYS A 280 -7.60 2.71 -6.92
CA CYS A 280 -8.32 2.41 -8.15
C CYS A 280 -9.81 2.26 -7.83
N ALA A 281 -10.62 1.93 -8.84
CA ALA A 281 -12.07 1.76 -8.67
C ALA A 281 -12.47 0.75 -7.58
N PHE A 282 -11.60 -0.22 -7.25
CA PHE A 282 -11.94 -1.38 -6.41
C PHE A 282 -11.17 -1.47 -5.09
N TYR A 283 -10.16 -0.62 -4.88
CA TYR A 283 -9.46 -0.56 -3.59
C TYR A 283 -8.75 0.78 -3.40
N ALA A 284 -8.51 1.12 -2.14
CA ALA A 284 -7.53 2.09 -1.71
C ALA A 284 -6.51 1.39 -0.80
N GLY A 285 -5.23 1.66 -1.02
CA GLY A 285 -4.12 0.99 -0.34
C GLY A 285 -3.07 1.96 0.16
N ILE A 286 -2.35 1.54 1.20
CA ILE A 286 -1.21 2.26 1.76
C ILE A 286 -0.14 1.24 2.10
N GLU A 287 1.05 1.42 1.55
CA GLU A 287 2.25 0.69 1.97
C GLU A 287 3.32 1.67 2.40
N ALA A 288 4.11 1.31 3.41
CA ALA A 288 5.22 2.15 3.86
C ALA A 288 6.51 1.35 3.91
N PHE A 289 7.59 1.98 3.49
CA PHE A 289 8.92 1.41 3.45
C PHE A 289 9.89 2.34 4.15
N ARG A 290 10.90 1.78 4.83
CA ARG A 290 11.99 2.56 5.39
C ARG A 290 12.79 3.17 4.24
N ALA A 291 12.97 4.48 4.27
CA ALA A 291 13.58 5.20 3.17
C ALA A 291 15.08 4.86 2.98
N LYS A 292 15.76 4.42 4.05
CA LYS A 292 17.15 3.97 4.04
C LYS A 292 17.40 2.69 3.22
N ASP A 293 16.55 1.67 3.34
CA ASP A 293 16.83 0.32 2.84
C ASP A 293 15.67 -0.37 2.11
N GLY A 294 14.51 0.29 2.01
CA GLY A 294 13.33 -0.26 1.33
C GLY A 294 12.63 -1.36 2.11
N ALA A 295 12.97 -1.58 3.39
CA ALA A 295 12.28 -2.56 4.21
C ALA A 295 10.83 -2.16 4.44
N ALA A 296 9.89 -3.06 4.14
CA ALA A 296 8.47 -2.85 4.38
C ALA A 296 8.20 -2.70 5.88
N LEU A 297 7.45 -1.66 6.26
CA LEU A 297 7.06 -1.36 7.63
C LEU A 297 5.65 -1.86 7.93
N PHE A 298 4.72 -1.64 7.01
CA PHE A 298 3.37 -2.18 7.04
C PHE A 298 2.74 -2.12 5.65
N ARG A 299 1.61 -2.82 5.52
CA ARG A 299 0.74 -2.79 4.34
C ARG A 299 -0.71 -2.71 4.75
N PHE A 300 -1.51 -2.02 3.96
CA PHE A 300 -2.93 -1.84 4.16
C PHE A 300 -3.64 -1.79 2.81
N SER A 301 -4.81 -2.42 2.75
CA SER A 301 -5.76 -2.28 1.66
C SER A 301 -7.18 -2.33 2.19
N THR A 302 -8.07 -1.57 1.59
CA THR A 302 -9.51 -1.63 1.88
C THR A 302 -10.17 -2.93 1.46
N SER A 303 -9.49 -3.74 0.62
CA SER A 303 -10.02 -4.96 0.04
C SER A 303 -9.25 -6.16 0.58
N TYR A 304 -9.90 -6.98 1.41
CA TYR A 304 -9.38 -8.22 2.02
C TYR A 304 -10.48 -9.24 2.27
#